data_AF-A0AAU0HI86-F1
#
_entry.id   AF-A0AAU0HI86-F1
#
_cell.length_a   1.000
_cell.length_b   1.000
_cell.length_c   1.000
_cell.angle_alpha   90.00
_cell.angle_beta   90.00
_cell.angle_gamma   90.00
#
_symmetry.space_group_name_H-M   'P 1'
#
loop_
_entity.id
_entity.type
_entity.pdbx_description
1 polymer ?
#
loop_
_entity_poly.entity_id
_entity_poly.type
_entity_poly.pdbx_seq_one_letter_code
_entity_poly.pdbx_strand_id
1 'polypeptide(L)' 'MNEQQKLTAERFDALTRGPEKLWGLTTIANALGVSVDKTRRLAKRDDVPIYHPPGGGYFATRTELAQWMRTKA' A
#
# COMPACT_ATOMS: atom_id res chain seq x y z
N MET A 1 -29.85 23.54 2.83
CA MET A 1 -29.46 22.82 1.61
C MET A 1 -28.42 21.78 2.02
N ASN A 2 -28.86 20.58 2.40
CA ASN A 2 -27.95 19.52 2.86
C ASN A 2 -27.41 18.80 1.62
N GLU A 3 -26.24 19.22 1.16
CA GLU A 3 -25.46 18.46 0.19
C GLU A 3 -25.05 17.13 0.85
N GLN A 4 -25.83 16.08 0.60
CA GLN A 4 -25.40 14.71 0.90
C GLN A 4 -24.13 14.47 0.09
N GLN A 5 -22.97 14.57 0.76
CA GLN A 5 -21.67 14.44 0.13
C GLN A 5 -21.56 13.05 -0.47
N LYS A 6 -21.70 12.95 -1.80
CA LYS A 6 -21.55 11.69 -2.52
C LYS A 6 -20.18 11.09 -2.21
N LEU A 7 -20.19 9.83 -1.76
CA LEU A 7 -19.01 9.02 -1.51
C LEU A 7 -18.44 8.56 -2.86
N THR A 8 -17.39 9.23 -3.33
CA THR A 8 -16.63 8.81 -4.51
C THR A 8 -15.50 7.85 -4.09
N ALA A 9 -14.99 7.05 -5.02
CA ALA A 9 -13.85 6.16 -4.75
C ALA A 9 -12.64 6.93 -4.19
N GLU A 10 -12.35 8.12 -4.74
CA GLU A 10 -11.27 8.99 -4.26
C GLU A 10 -11.52 9.53 -2.85
N ARG A 11 -12.78 9.84 -2.50
CA ARG A 11 -13.15 10.27 -1.15
C ARG A 11 -13.11 9.13 -0.16
N PHE A 12 -13.54 7.93 -0.56
CA PHE A 12 -13.42 6.74 0.27
C PHE A 12 -11.95 6.40 0.53
N ASP A 13 -11.09 6.49 -0.49
CA ASP A 13 -9.63 6.38 -0.33
C ASP A 13 -9.10 7.46 0.62
N ALA A 14 -9.52 8.72 0.49
CA ALA A 14 -9.10 9.80 1.39
C ALA A 14 -9.55 9.58 2.85
N LEU A 15 -10.75 9.04 3.07
CA LEU A 15 -11.32 8.75 4.38
C LEU A 15 -10.69 7.53 5.06
N THR A 16 -10.24 6.54 4.26
CA THR A 16 -9.68 5.27 4.76
C THR A 16 -8.16 5.21 4.68
N ARG A 17 -7.50 6.31 4.31
CA ARG A 17 -6.03 6.41 4.24
C ARG A 17 -5.42 6.12 5.61
N GLY A 18 -5.05 4.85 5.79
CA GLY A 18 -4.10 4.44 6.81
C GLY A 18 -2.75 5.13 6.58
N PRO A 19 -1.78 4.94 7.48
CA PRO A 19 -0.49 5.62 7.39
C PRO A 19 0.13 5.48 6.00
N GLU A 20 0.64 6.60 5.46
CA GLU A 20 1.27 6.65 4.14
C GLU A 20 2.55 5.82 4.11
N LYS A 21 3.31 5.87 5.20
CA LYS A 21 4.56 5.13 5.39
C LYS A 21 4.24 3.77 6.02
N LEU A 22 4.53 2.70 5.31
CA LEU A 22 4.34 1.33 5.76
C LEU A 22 5.70 0.74 6.12
N TRP A 23 5.86 0.36 7.38
CA TRP A 23 7.08 -0.26 7.89
C TRP A 23 6.82 -1.70 8.30
N GLY A 24 7.69 -2.59 7.86
CA GLY A 24 7.63 -4.02 8.11
C GLY A 24 6.71 -4.77 7.15
N LEU A 25 7.06 -6.02 6.90
CA LEU A 25 6.33 -6.88 5.95
C LEU A 25 4.87 -7.10 6.37
N THR A 26 4.56 -7.16 7.67
CA THR A 26 3.18 -7.34 8.15
C THR A 26 2.29 -6.17 7.77
N THR A 27 2.78 -4.94 7.96
CA THR A 27 2.04 -3.71 7.61
C THR A 27 1.82 -3.62 6.10
N ILE A 28 2.85 -3.95 5.32
CA ILE A 28 2.79 -3.96 3.85
C ILE A 28 1.83 -5.06 3.36
N ALA A 29 1.90 -6.25 3.95
CA ALA A 29 1.02 -7.37 3.63
C ALA A 29 -0.46 -7.03 3.85
N ASN A 30 -0.77 -6.40 4.98
CA ASN A 30 -2.12 -5.93 5.29
C ASN A 30 -2.62 -4.88 4.28
N ALA A 31 -1.73 -3.97 3.84
CA ALA A 31 -2.09 -2.97 2.83
C ALA A 31 -2.33 -3.58 1.43
N LEU A 32 -1.64 -4.67 1.10
CA LEU A 32 -1.78 -5.41 -0.16
C LEU A 32 -2.89 -6.48 -0.13
N GLY A 33 -3.42 -6.82 1.05
CA GLY A 33 -4.40 -7.91 1.21
C GLY A 33 -3.83 -9.31 0.92
N VAL A 34 -2.54 -9.53 1.15
CA VAL A 34 -1.86 -10.81 0.89
C VAL A 34 -1.10 -11.31 2.12
N SER A 35 -0.60 -12.55 2.10
CA SER A 35 0.21 -13.08 3.19
C SER A 35 1.58 -12.41 3.30
N VAL A 36 2.17 -12.44 4.50
CA VAL A 36 3.54 -11.97 4.74
C VAL A 36 4.55 -12.68 3.84
N ASP A 37 4.40 -13.99 3.62
CA ASP A 37 5.29 -14.75 2.74
C ASP A 37 5.16 -14.34 1.27
N LYS A 38 3.94 -14.07 0.80
CA LYS A 38 3.74 -13.50 -0.54
C LYS A 38 4.39 -12.13 -0.63
N THR A 39 4.22 -11.29 0.37
CA THR A 39 4.83 -9.95 0.45
C THR A 39 6.36 -10.04 0.42
N ARG A 40 6.96 -10.99 1.15
CA ARG A 40 8.41 -11.24 1.12
C ARG A 40 8.90 -11.64 -0.27
N ARG A 41 8.13 -12.46 -1.02
CA ARG A 41 8.46 -12.81 -2.41
C ARG A 41 8.32 -11.59 -3.33
N LEU A 42 7.31 -10.75 -3.12
CA LEU A 42 7.12 -9.52 -3.88
C LEU A 42 8.26 -8.53 -3.63
N ALA A 43 8.74 -8.41 -2.40
CA ALA A 43 9.85 -7.53 -2.03
C ALA A 43 11.21 -7.91 -2.66
N LYS A 44 11.32 -9.11 -3.27
CA LYS A 44 12.50 -9.53 -4.02
C LYS A 44 12.43 -9.16 -5.51
N ARG A 45 11.32 -8.57 -5.95
CA ARG A 45 11.11 -8.19 -7.35
C ARG A 45 11.39 -6.71 -7.52
N ASP A 46 12.12 -6.38 -8.57
CA ASP A 46 12.48 -4.98 -8.87
C ASP A 46 11.28 -4.15 -9.36
N ASP A 47 10.20 -4.80 -9.78
CA ASP A 47 8.98 -4.13 -10.27
C ASP A 47 7.97 -3.79 -9.18
N VAL A 48 8.26 -4.11 -7.91
CA VAL A 48 7.36 -3.85 -6.78
C VAL A 48 7.98 -2.76 -5.89
N PRO A 49 7.24 -1.69 -5.53
CA PRO A 49 7.78 -0.59 -4.72
C PRO A 49 7.83 -0.97 -3.23
N ILE A 50 8.59 -2.02 -2.92
CA ILE A 50 8.94 -2.42 -1.57
C ILE A 50 10.46 -2.32 -1.44
N TYR A 51 10.89 -1.34 -0.65
CA TYR A 51 12.28 -1.01 -0.43
C TYR A 51 12.82 -1.74 0.81
N HIS A 52 14.13 -2.02 0.81
CA HIS A 52 14.82 -2.63 1.94
C HIS A 52 16.14 -1.88 2.20
N PRO A 53 16.09 -0.74 2.90
CA PRO A 53 17.28 0.05 3.22
C PRO A 53 18.27 -0.75 4.09
N PRO A 54 19.59 -0.63 3.88
CA PRO A 54 20.60 -1.34 4.66
C PRO A 54 20.46 -1.07 6.16
N GLY A 55 20.41 -2.12 6.97
CA GLY A 55 20.24 -2.02 8.43
C GLY A 55 18.82 -1.66 8.90
N GLY A 56 17.86 -1.50 7.98
CA GLY A 56 16.46 -1.21 8.27
C GLY A 56 15.51 -2.38 8.00
N GLY A 57 14.23 -2.18 8.33
CA GLY A 57 13.16 -3.09 7.92
C GLY A 57 12.65 -2.78 6.50
N TYR A 58 11.76 -3.65 6.01
CA TYR A 58 11.05 -3.40 4.74
C TYR A 58 10.19 -2.14 4.84
N PHE A 59 10.19 -1.36 3.76
CA PHE A 59 9.51 -0.08 3.66
C PHE A 59 8.73 0.00 2.35
N ALA A 60 7.54 0.58 2.39
CA ALA A 60 6.79 0.95 1.20
C ALA A 60 5.92 2.16 1.50
N THR A 61 5.54 2.92 0.46
CA THR A 61 4.48 3.91 0.59
C THR A 61 3.15 3.34 0.09
N ARG A 62 2.06 3.75 0.75
CA ARG A 62 0.72 3.35 0.33
C ARG A 62 0.40 3.86 -1.07
N THR A 63 0.82 5.08 -1.41
CA THR A 63 0.58 5.65 -2.74
C THR A 63 1.29 4.87 -3.84
N GLU A 64 2.57 4.55 -3.67
CA GLU A 64 3.30 3.77 -4.69
C GLU A 64 2.74 2.36 -4.83
N LEU A 65 2.40 1.67 -3.73
CA LEU A 65 1.77 0.35 -3.80
C LEU A 65 0.40 0.41 -4.50
N ALA A 66 -0.41 1.42 -4.21
CA ALA A 66 -1.71 1.59 -4.86
C ALA A 66 -1.57 1.90 -6.36
N GLN A 67 -0.58 2.71 -6.75
CA GLN A 67 -0.28 2.96 -8.16
C GLN A 67 0.21 1.67 -8.84
N TRP A 68 1.14 0.95 -8.22
CA TRP A 68 1.63 -0.33 -8.72
C TRP A 68 0.50 -1.33 -8.92
N MET A 69 -0.41 -1.50 -7.96
CA MET A 69 -1.56 -2.41 -8.08
C MET A 69 -2.45 -2.06 -9.28
N ARG A 70 -2.65 -0.77 -9.56
CA ARG A 70 -3.43 -0.31 -10.74
C ARG A 70 -2.76 -0.68 -12.08
N THR A 71 -1.44 -0.89 -12.10
CA THR A 71 -0.72 -1.33 -13.31
C THR A 71 -0.76 -2.85 -13.55
N LYS A 72 -1.26 -3.62 -12.58
CA LYS A 72 -1.30 -5.09 -12.63
C LYS A 72 -2.73 -5.65 -12.73
N ALA A 73 -3.73 -4.77 -12.76
CA ALA A 73 -5.13 -5.08 -13.07
C ALA A 73 -5.34 -5.10 -14.58
#